data_AF-A0A509EKE1-F1
#
_entry.id   AF-A0A509EKE1-F1
#
_cell.length_a   1.000
_cell.length_b   1.000
_cell.length_c   1.000
_cell.angle_alpha   90.00
_cell.angle_beta   90.00
_cell.angle_gamma   90.00
#
_symmetry.space_group_name_H-M   'P 1'
#
loop_
_entity.id
_entity.type
_entity.pdbx_description
1 polymer ?
#
loop_
_entity_poly.entity_id
_entity_poly.type
_entity_poly.pdbx_seq_one_letter_code
_entity_poly.pdbx_strand_id
1 'polypeptide(L)'
;MSALGAPALAAILLWWSSTGLILALDHLPRRTHRWSMAGASLVLGLALWAIAASAGDPSEAGAYTAFAAALAVWGWQEMAYYMGFVSGPRPVACAPSVRGLDRFLAALATSLWHEFAIVVGGLAILCLVWGAPNRVALWTYAVFMAMNASARLNLYLGVRNLQLEFLPEHLRYLACYLRQRPMNALFPLSVSLGTTAAVLLGQGALAAELPHARTGLALVAALTALAVLEHWLLMLPLPAAALWRWSLPKAAAGKAGSAGEGA
;
A
#
# COMPACT_ATOMS: atom_id res chain seq x y z
N MET A 1 27.47 -6.79 8.53
CA MET A 1 26.06 -6.37 8.76
C MET A 1 25.31 -7.60 9.25
N SER A 2 24.42 -7.49 10.24
CA SER A 2 23.66 -8.65 10.74
C SER A 2 22.93 -9.34 9.57
N ALA A 3 22.78 -10.67 9.62
CA ALA A 3 22.15 -11.45 8.54
C ALA A 3 20.71 -11.00 8.19
N LEU A 4 20.10 -10.14 9.01
CA LEU A 4 18.78 -9.55 8.79
C LEU A 4 18.82 -8.07 8.38
N GLY A 5 19.96 -7.39 8.57
CA GLY A 5 20.08 -5.95 8.35
C GLY A 5 19.97 -5.56 6.88
N ALA A 6 20.60 -6.32 5.98
CA ALA A 6 20.50 -6.07 4.54
C ALA A 6 19.08 -6.31 4.00
N PRO A 7 18.41 -7.44 4.30
CA PRO A 7 17.00 -7.65 3.94
C PRO A 7 16.07 -6.53 4.45
N ALA A 8 16.18 -6.16 5.73
CA ALA A 8 15.33 -5.13 6.31
C ALA A 8 15.55 -3.77 5.65
N LEU A 9 16.81 -3.38 5.42
CA LEU A 9 17.15 -2.14 4.72
C LEU A 9 16.60 -2.13 3.29
N ALA A 10 16.74 -3.24 2.56
CA ALA A 10 16.19 -3.37 1.21
C ALA A 10 14.66 -3.19 1.21
N ALA A 11 13.95 -3.84 2.13
CA ALA A 11 12.51 -3.70 2.27
C ALA A 11 12.10 -2.24 2.57
N ILE A 12 12.79 -1.58 3.51
CA ILE A 12 12.52 -0.17 3.87
C ILE A 12 12.76 0.76 2.67
N LEU A 13 13.89 0.61 1.99
CA LEU A 13 14.25 1.46 0.85
C LEU A 13 13.27 1.26 -0.31
N LEU A 14 12.95 0.02 -0.65
CA LEU A 14 12.02 -0.31 -1.73
C LEU A 14 10.60 0.19 -1.41
N TRP A 15 10.11 -0.03 -0.19
CA TRP A 15 8.81 0.49 0.24
C TRP A 15 8.80 2.03 0.21
N TRP A 16 9.78 2.70 0.80
CA TRP A 16 9.80 4.17 0.86
C TRP A 16 9.88 4.81 -0.54
N SER A 17 10.74 4.27 -1.40
CA SER A 17 10.93 4.78 -2.76
C SER A 17 9.75 4.47 -3.68
N SER A 18 9.15 3.28 -3.58
CA SER A 18 7.94 2.94 -4.35
C SER A 18 6.75 3.82 -3.97
N THR A 19 6.47 4.00 -2.66
CA THR A 19 5.41 4.89 -2.20
C THR A 19 5.63 6.32 -2.69
N GLY A 20 6.86 6.85 -2.54
CA GLY A 20 7.19 8.20 -3.03
C GLY A 20 7.04 8.35 -4.55
N LEU A 21 7.44 7.33 -5.32
CA LEU A 21 7.29 7.34 -6.78
C LEU A 21 5.82 7.31 -7.20
N ILE A 22 5.00 6.47 -6.56
CA ILE A 22 3.55 6.39 -6.84
C ILE A 22 2.89 7.74 -6.56
N LEU A 23 3.17 8.34 -5.40
CA LEU A 23 2.64 9.66 -5.03
C LEU A 23 3.08 10.75 -6.02
N ALA A 24 4.35 10.76 -6.43
CA ALA A 24 4.86 11.71 -7.40
C ALA A 24 4.14 11.58 -8.75
N LEU A 25 3.96 10.34 -9.25
CA LEU A 25 3.31 10.07 -10.53
C LEU A 25 1.82 10.37 -10.52
N ASP A 26 1.13 10.09 -9.40
CA ASP A 26 -0.30 10.34 -9.25
C ASP A 26 -0.63 11.85 -9.25
N HIS A 27 0.24 12.66 -8.64
CA HIS A 27 0.09 14.12 -8.62
C HIS A 27 0.49 14.82 -9.93
N LEU A 28 0.98 14.10 -10.94
CA LEU A 28 1.19 14.68 -12.28
C LEU A 28 -0.14 15.02 -12.97
N PRO A 29 -0.13 15.93 -13.96
CA PRO A 29 -1.34 16.28 -14.70
C PRO A 29 -1.99 15.05 -15.35
N ARG A 30 -3.33 14.93 -15.32
CA ARG A 30 -4.07 13.74 -15.83
C ARG A 30 -3.71 13.27 -17.24
N ARG A 31 -3.17 14.16 -18.09
CA ARG A 31 -2.70 13.81 -19.44
C ARG A 31 -1.50 12.84 -19.42
N THR A 32 -0.71 12.81 -18.35
CA THR A 32 0.43 11.91 -18.19
C THR A 32 0.03 10.54 -17.64
N HIS A 33 -1.11 10.44 -16.93
CA HIS A 33 -1.55 9.21 -16.26
C HIS A 33 -1.63 8.01 -17.22
N ARG A 34 -2.07 8.20 -18.47
CA ARG A 34 -2.08 7.12 -19.48
C ARG A 34 -0.69 6.56 -19.79
N TRP A 35 0.32 7.42 -19.79
CA TRP A 35 1.71 7.04 -20.05
C TRP A 35 2.34 6.41 -18.81
N SER A 36 2.06 6.96 -17.62
CA SER A 36 2.45 6.36 -16.35
C SER A 36 1.88 4.95 -16.21
N MET A 37 0.60 4.76 -16.55
CA MET A 37 -0.03 3.43 -16.54
C MET A 37 0.50 2.50 -17.64
N ALA A 38 0.83 3.00 -18.82
CA ALA A 38 1.47 2.19 -19.86
C ALA A 38 2.83 1.66 -19.37
N GLY A 39 3.66 2.54 -18.80
CA GLY A 39 4.94 2.17 -18.19
C GLY A 39 4.76 1.19 -17.02
N ALA A 40 3.81 1.46 -16.12
CA ALA A 40 3.50 0.57 -15.00
C ALA A 40 3.03 -0.81 -15.49
N SER A 41 2.24 -0.90 -16.56
CA SER A 41 1.79 -2.18 -17.13
C SER A 41 2.93 -2.99 -17.75
N LEU A 42 3.93 -2.33 -18.35
CA LEU A 42 5.15 -2.99 -18.78
C LEU A 42 5.93 -3.55 -17.58
N VAL A 43 6.06 -2.75 -16.51
CA VAL A 43 6.68 -3.18 -15.25
C VAL A 43 5.91 -4.35 -14.62
N LEU A 44 4.58 -4.35 -14.68
CA LEU A 44 3.74 -5.47 -14.23
C LEU A 44 4.07 -6.75 -14.99
N GLY A 45 4.16 -6.69 -16.32
CA GLY A 45 4.53 -7.86 -17.14
C GLY A 45 5.90 -8.41 -16.77
N LEU A 46 6.89 -7.52 -16.60
CA LEU A 46 8.24 -7.89 -16.14
C LEU A 46 8.24 -8.47 -14.72
N ALA A 47 7.41 -7.92 -13.82
CA ALA A 47 7.30 -8.40 -12.45
C ALA A 47 6.69 -9.80 -12.38
N LEU A 48 5.61 -10.07 -13.13
CA LEU A 48 5.02 -11.41 -13.21
C LEU A 48 6.00 -12.43 -13.82
N TRP A 49 6.74 -12.03 -14.86
CA TRP A 49 7.81 -12.85 -15.41
C TRP A 49 8.92 -13.12 -14.38
N ALA A 50 9.36 -12.12 -13.63
CA ALA A 50 10.38 -12.26 -12.60
C ALA A 50 9.92 -13.18 -11.44
N ILE A 51 8.64 -13.11 -11.05
CA ILE A 51 8.05 -14.05 -10.08
C ILE A 51 8.09 -15.47 -10.62
N ALA A 52 7.65 -15.70 -11.87
CA ALA A 52 7.69 -17.01 -12.50
C ALA A 52 9.13 -17.56 -12.60
N ALA A 53 10.08 -16.72 -13.01
CA ALA A 53 11.48 -17.09 -13.17
C ALA A 53 12.17 -17.39 -11.82
N SER A 54 11.82 -16.65 -10.76
CA SER A 54 12.40 -16.86 -9.42
C SER A 54 11.67 -17.92 -8.59
N ALA A 55 10.50 -18.41 -9.02
CA ALA A 55 9.71 -19.41 -8.29
C ALA A 55 10.52 -20.68 -7.99
N GLY A 56 11.30 -21.14 -8.97
CA GLY A 56 12.17 -22.31 -8.86
C GLY A 56 13.56 -22.04 -8.25
N ASP A 57 13.87 -20.80 -7.87
CA ASP A 57 15.19 -20.39 -7.38
C ASP A 57 15.20 -20.26 -5.83
N PRO A 58 15.70 -21.29 -5.09
CA PRO A 58 15.82 -21.25 -3.64
C PRO A 58 17.11 -20.54 -3.18
N SER A 59 17.61 -19.56 -3.94
CA SER A 59 18.75 -18.72 -3.54
C SER A 59 18.31 -17.46 -2.80
N GLU A 60 19.26 -16.79 -2.13
CA GLU A 60 19.03 -15.47 -1.55
C GLU A 60 18.59 -14.43 -2.60
N ALA A 61 19.19 -14.46 -3.79
CA ALA A 61 18.83 -13.56 -4.90
C ALA A 61 17.39 -13.80 -5.38
N GLY A 62 16.96 -15.06 -5.42
CA GLY A 62 15.57 -15.43 -5.70
C GLY A 62 14.58 -14.81 -4.72
N ALA A 63 14.92 -14.74 -3.42
CA ALA A 63 14.07 -14.10 -2.41
C ALA A 63 13.92 -12.58 -2.64
N TYR A 64 15.02 -11.87 -2.91
CA TYR A 64 14.97 -10.43 -3.22
C TYR A 64 14.19 -10.16 -4.52
N THR A 65 14.41 -10.98 -5.54
CA THR A 65 13.74 -10.85 -6.85
C THR A 65 12.23 -11.03 -6.68
N ALA A 66 11.81 -12.08 -5.99
CA ALA A 66 10.39 -12.36 -5.71
C ALA A 66 9.73 -11.25 -4.88
N PHE A 67 10.43 -10.74 -3.87
CA PHE A 67 9.94 -9.62 -3.03
C PHE A 67 9.76 -8.32 -3.85
N ALA A 68 10.79 -7.91 -4.58
CA ALA A 68 10.77 -6.68 -5.37
C ALA A 68 9.71 -6.74 -6.49
N ALA A 69 9.57 -7.91 -7.12
CA ALA A 69 8.54 -8.13 -8.13
C ALA A 69 7.13 -8.08 -7.54
N ALA A 70 6.89 -8.68 -6.37
CA ALA A 70 5.59 -8.59 -5.70
C ALA A 70 5.24 -7.14 -5.30
N LEU A 71 6.22 -6.36 -4.85
CA LEU A 71 6.05 -4.93 -4.60
C LEU A 71 5.68 -4.17 -5.87
N ALA A 72 6.29 -4.50 -7.02
CA ALA A 72 5.96 -3.88 -8.30
C ALA A 72 4.54 -4.24 -8.77
N VAL A 73 4.10 -5.49 -8.59
CA VAL A 73 2.71 -5.91 -8.85
C VAL A 73 1.74 -5.09 -7.99
N TRP A 74 2.04 -4.94 -6.70
CA TRP A 74 1.23 -4.14 -5.78
C TRP A 74 1.19 -2.66 -6.20
N GLY A 75 2.36 -2.08 -6.53
CA GLY A 75 2.47 -0.70 -6.97
C GLY A 75 1.63 -0.40 -8.20
N TRP A 76 1.56 -1.33 -9.16
CA TRP A 76 0.65 -1.20 -10.31
C TRP A 76 -0.82 -1.12 -9.90
N GLN A 77 -1.25 -1.92 -8.93
CA GLN A 77 -2.64 -1.93 -8.45
C GLN A 77 -3.02 -0.63 -7.74
N GLU A 78 -2.13 -0.14 -6.88
CA GLU A 78 -2.30 1.14 -6.20
C GLU A 78 -2.32 2.29 -7.21
N MET A 79 -1.42 2.31 -8.19
CA MET A 79 -1.43 3.31 -9.27
C MET A 79 -2.73 3.25 -10.09
N ALA A 80 -3.19 2.05 -10.45
CA ALA A 80 -4.42 1.87 -11.21
C ALA A 80 -5.65 2.42 -10.46
N TYR A 81 -5.67 2.29 -9.13
CA TYR A 81 -6.71 2.85 -8.29
C TYR A 81 -6.59 4.37 -8.16
N TYR A 82 -5.42 4.88 -7.75
CA TYR A 82 -5.22 6.31 -7.53
C TYR A 82 -5.41 7.15 -8.78
N MET A 83 -5.01 6.65 -9.96
CA MET A 83 -5.23 7.34 -11.23
C MET A 83 -6.65 7.15 -11.81
N GLY A 84 -7.51 6.38 -11.14
CA GLY A 84 -8.90 6.17 -11.50
C GLY A 84 -9.16 5.24 -12.69
N PHE A 85 -8.20 4.37 -13.05
CA PHE A 85 -8.40 3.37 -14.12
C PHE A 85 -9.17 2.14 -13.63
N VAL A 86 -8.92 1.72 -12.39
CA VAL A 86 -9.57 0.56 -11.76
C VAL A 86 -10.17 1.04 -10.43
N SER A 87 -11.28 1.78 -10.50
CA SER A 87 -12.08 2.21 -9.35
C SER A 87 -13.28 1.28 -9.16
N GLY A 88 -14.35 1.69 -8.47
CA GLY A 88 -15.59 0.90 -8.36
C GLY A 88 -16.66 1.28 -9.38
N PRO A 89 -17.77 0.52 -9.46
CA PRO A 89 -18.91 0.81 -10.34
C PRO A 89 -19.66 2.10 -9.98
N ARG A 90 -19.43 2.69 -8.81
CA ARG A 90 -20.08 3.93 -8.36
C ARG A 90 -19.05 4.92 -7.80
N PRO A 91 -18.23 5.58 -8.64
CA PRO A 91 -17.28 6.59 -8.20
C PRO A 91 -17.99 7.94 -7.97
N VAL A 92 -18.94 7.96 -7.03
CA VAL A 92 -19.77 9.13 -6.71
C VAL A 92 -19.64 9.48 -5.24
N ALA A 93 -19.85 10.76 -4.89
CA ALA A 93 -19.88 11.21 -3.51
C ALA A 93 -21.04 10.57 -2.71
N CYS A 94 -20.87 10.45 -1.39
CA CYS A 94 -21.87 9.89 -0.49
C CYS A 94 -23.16 10.71 -0.53
N ALA A 95 -24.29 10.02 -0.73
CA ALA A 95 -25.60 10.63 -0.58
C ALA A 95 -25.85 11.00 0.90
N PRO A 96 -26.45 12.17 1.19
CA PRO A 96 -26.62 12.68 2.56
C PRO A 96 -27.41 11.76 3.51
N SER A 97 -28.27 10.91 2.95
CA SER A 97 -29.17 10.00 3.69
C SER A 97 -28.52 8.69 4.11
N VAL A 98 -27.35 8.34 3.55
CA VAL A 98 -26.76 7.00 3.71
C VAL A 98 -26.00 6.89 5.04
N ARG A 99 -26.35 5.91 5.87
CA ARG A 99 -25.80 5.72 7.22
C ARG A 99 -25.40 4.26 7.46
N GLY A 100 -24.62 4.04 8.52
CA GLY A 100 -24.31 2.68 8.99
C GLY A 100 -23.73 1.76 7.91
N LEU A 101 -24.27 0.56 7.78
CA LEU A 101 -23.81 -0.45 6.81
C LEU A 101 -24.05 -0.03 5.36
N ASP A 102 -25.11 0.72 5.06
CA ASP A 102 -25.35 1.18 3.69
C ASP A 102 -24.25 2.14 3.23
N ARG A 103 -23.69 2.93 4.16
CA ARG A 103 -22.55 3.81 3.86
C ARG A 103 -21.28 3.00 3.63
N PHE A 104 -21.11 1.89 4.35
CA PHE A 104 -20.01 0.96 4.13
C PHE A 104 -20.10 0.31 2.74
N LEU A 105 -21.26 -0.23 2.39
CA LEU A 105 -21.49 -0.86 1.08
C LEU A 105 -21.33 0.15 -0.06
N ALA A 106 -21.79 1.39 0.14
CA ALA A 106 -21.58 2.47 -0.82
C ALA A 106 -20.09 2.82 -0.95
N ALA A 107 -19.34 2.89 0.15
CA ALA A 107 -17.89 3.11 0.12
C ALA A 107 -17.18 1.95 -0.59
N LEU A 108 -17.51 0.70 -0.28
CA LEU A 108 -16.96 -0.48 -0.95
C LEU A 108 -17.28 -0.47 -2.46
N ALA A 109 -18.48 -0.05 -2.85
CA ALA A 109 -18.86 0.08 -4.24
C ALA A 109 -18.06 1.16 -5.00
N THR A 110 -17.33 2.04 -4.32
CA THR A 110 -16.43 3.02 -4.95
C THR A 110 -15.04 2.45 -5.26
N SER A 111 -14.68 1.30 -4.69
CA SER A 111 -13.39 0.62 -4.88
C SER A 111 -13.50 -0.85 -5.30
N LEU A 112 -14.70 -1.37 -5.56
CA LEU A 112 -14.94 -2.80 -5.74
C LEU A 112 -14.09 -3.47 -6.84
N TRP A 113 -13.86 -2.82 -8.00
CA TRP A 113 -13.02 -3.44 -9.04
C TRP A 113 -11.55 -3.51 -8.63
N HIS A 114 -11.09 -2.57 -7.80
CA HIS A 114 -9.75 -2.61 -7.24
C HIS A 114 -9.58 -3.79 -6.27
N GLU A 115 -10.57 -4.06 -5.41
CA GLU A 115 -10.53 -5.23 -4.52
C GLU A 115 -10.52 -6.54 -5.33
N PHE A 116 -11.33 -6.61 -6.40
CA PHE A 116 -11.29 -7.75 -7.32
C PHE A 116 -9.92 -7.88 -8.00
N ALA A 117 -9.32 -6.77 -8.44
CA ALA A 117 -7.99 -6.78 -9.05
C ALA A 117 -6.91 -7.26 -8.07
N ILE A 118 -7.01 -6.92 -6.77
CA ILE A 118 -6.12 -7.43 -5.73
C ILE A 118 -6.26 -8.95 -5.61
N VAL A 119 -7.48 -9.47 -5.51
CA VAL A 119 -7.70 -10.93 -5.42
C VAL A 119 -7.17 -11.65 -6.66
N VAL A 120 -7.44 -11.12 -7.85
CA VAL A 120 -6.94 -11.69 -9.12
C VAL A 120 -5.41 -11.65 -9.17
N GLY A 121 -4.78 -10.56 -8.74
CA GLY A 121 -3.32 -10.47 -8.66
C GLY A 121 -2.71 -11.51 -7.71
N GLY A 122 -3.33 -11.71 -6.55
CA GLY A 122 -2.92 -12.74 -5.59
C GLY A 122 -3.07 -14.16 -6.16
N LEU A 123 -4.17 -14.44 -6.84
CA LEU A 123 -4.39 -15.74 -7.51
C LEU A 123 -3.39 -15.97 -8.65
N ALA A 124 -3.07 -14.94 -9.42
CA ALA A 124 -2.06 -15.02 -10.48
C ALA A 124 -0.69 -15.37 -9.89
N ILE A 125 -0.24 -14.67 -8.83
CA ILE A 125 1.01 -14.97 -8.13
C ILE A 125 0.99 -16.39 -7.57
N LEU A 126 -0.10 -16.79 -6.92
CA LEU A 126 -0.28 -18.12 -6.36
C LEU A 126 -0.13 -19.21 -7.43
N CYS A 127 -0.71 -19.00 -8.61
CA CYS A 127 -0.56 -19.92 -9.75
C CYS A 127 0.89 -20.00 -10.24
N LEU A 128 1.60 -18.88 -10.30
CA LEU A 128 3.00 -18.83 -10.75
C LEU A 128 3.97 -19.54 -9.79
N VAL A 129 3.70 -19.48 -8.47
CA VAL A 129 4.56 -20.10 -7.46
C VAL A 129 4.00 -21.42 -6.92
N TRP A 130 2.95 -21.96 -7.55
CA TRP A 130 2.29 -23.17 -7.06
C TRP A 130 3.25 -24.36 -7.08
N GLY A 131 3.41 -25.02 -5.93
CA GLY A 131 4.35 -26.14 -5.80
C GLY A 131 5.84 -25.74 -5.86
N ALA A 132 6.16 -24.45 -5.97
CA ALA A 132 7.53 -23.97 -6.07
C ALA A 132 8.17 -23.74 -4.69
N PRO A 133 9.52 -23.84 -4.57
CA PRO A 133 10.23 -23.62 -3.31
C PRO A 133 10.24 -22.15 -2.88
N ASN A 134 10.32 -21.20 -3.81
CA ASN A 134 10.32 -19.78 -3.50
C ASN A 134 8.89 -19.21 -3.49
N ARG A 135 8.38 -18.96 -2.29
CA ARG A 135 7.04 -18.38 -2.07
C ARG A 135 7.07 -16.96 -1.52
N VAL A 136 8.22 -16.29 -1.56
CA VAL A 136 8.38 -14.95 -0.98
C VAL A 136 7.41 -13.96 -1.61
N ALA A 137 7.26 -13.98 -2.94
CA ALA A 137 6.32 -13.10 -3.65
C ALA A 137 4.88 -13.25 -3.14
N LEU A 138 4.43 -14.49 -2.92
CA LEU A 138 3.08 -14.78 -2.42
C LEU A 138 2.88 -14.22 -1.00
N TRP A 139 3.85 -14.42 -0.10
CA TRP A 139 3.75 -13.91 1.27
C TRP A 139 3.83 -12.39 1.34
N THR A 140 4.72 -11.77 0.56
CA THR A 140 4.80 -10.32 0.40
C THR A 140 3.46 -9.75 -0.06
N TYR A 141 2.87 -10.35 -1.10
CA TYR A 141 1.59 -9.92 -1.64
C TYR A 141 0.43 -10.14 -0.65
N ALA A 142 0.44 -11.26 0.09
CA ALA A 142 -0.56 -11.54 1.11
C ALA A 142 -0.54 -10.52 2.25
N VAL A 143 0.66 -10.09 2.69
CA VAL A 143 0.80 -9.02 3.69
C VAL A 143 0.20 -7.72 3.17
N PHE A 144 0.52 -7.33 1.93
CA PHE A 144 -0.08 -6.15 1.32
C PHE A 144 -1.61 -6.24 1.27
N MET A 145 -2.16 -7.35 0.76
CA MET A 145 -3.61 -7.56 0.68
C MET A 145 -4.27 -7.44 2.06
N ALA A 146 -3.74 -8.13 3.07
CA ALA A 146 -4.30 -8.14 4.41
C ALA A 146 -4.22 -6.76 5.08
N MET A 147 -3.06 -6.10 5.00
CA MET A 147 -2.83 -4.81 5.63
C MET A 147 -3.58 -3.67 4.92
N ASN A 148 -3.77 -3.74 3.60
CA ASN A 148 -4.59 -2.79 2.84
C ASN A 148 -6.07 -2.90 3.23
N ALA A 149 -6.59 -4.12 3.29
CA ALA A 149 -7.95 -4.37 3.77
C ALA A 149 -8.14 -3.87 5.22
N SER A 150 -7.17 -4.15 6.10
CA SER A 150 -7.15 -3.66 7.48
C SER A 150 -7.14 -2.13 7.55
N ALA A 151 -6.28 -1.46 6.78
CA ALA A 151 -6.18 -0.01 6.75
C ALA A 151 -7.49 0.63 6.28
N ARG A 152 -8.12 0.11 5.22
CA ARG A 152 -9.41 0.57 4.71
C ARG A 152 -10.53 0.42 5.74
N LEU A 153 -10.60 -0.72 6.42
CA LEU A 153 -11.57 -0.93 7.49
C LEU A 153 -11.34 0.06 8.65
N ASN A 154 -10.08 0.30 9.03
CA ASN A 154 -9.74 1.29 10.05
C ASN A 154 -10.18 2.70 9.64
N LEU A 155 -9.85 3.14 8.41
CA LEU A 155 -10.26 4.44 7.86
C LEU A 155 -11.79 4.61 7.84
N TYR A 156 -12.52 3.53 7.53
CA TYR A 156 -13.98 3.52 7.53
C TYR A 156 -14.59 3.63 8.94
N LEU A 157 -14.12 2.82 9.89
CA LEU A 157 -14.58 2.83 11.28
C LEU A 157 -14.19 4.12 12.00
N GLY A 158 -13.04 4.66 11.61
CA GLY A 158 -12.57 5.99 11.85
C GLY A 158 -11.22 6.04 12.54
N VAL A 159 -10.40 7.00 12.12
CA VAL A 159 -9.03 7.21 12.61
C VAL A 159 -8.79 8.70 12.86
N ARG A 160 -7.70 9.01 13.57
CA ARG A 160 -7.35 10.40 13.92
C ARG A 160 -6.82 11.16 12.71
N ASN A 161 -5.98 10.51 11.92
CA ASN A 161 -5.34 11.06 10.74
C ASN A 161 -5.86 10.34 9.48
N LEU A 162 -6.71 11.01 8.71
CA LEU A 162 -7.27 10.49 7.46
C LEU A 162 -6.29 10.55 6.29
N GLN A 163 -5.16 11.28 6.45
CA GLN A 163 -4.13 11.43 5.43
C GLN A 163 -4.67 11.86 4.06
N LEU A 164 -5.64 12.78 4.04
CA LEU A 164 -6.30 13.26 2.82
C LEU A 164 -5.30 13.90 1.82
N GLU A 165 -4.12 14.29 2.28
CA GLU A 165 -3.01 14.80 1.46
C GLU A 165 -2.47 13.77 0.46
N PHE A 166 -2.67 12.46 0.70
CA PHE A 166 -2.31 11.42 -0.25
C PHE A 166 -3.38 11.16 -1.32
N LEU A 167 -4.60 11.69 -1.14
CA LEU A 167 -5.67 11.51 -2.12
C LEU A 167 -5.57 12.54 -3.24
N PRO A 168 -5.52 12.12 -4.52
CA PRO A 168 -5.57 13.05 -5.62
C PRO A 168 -6.93 13.75 -5.69
N GLU A 169 -6.97 14.94 -6.29
CA GLU A 169 -8.15 15.82 -6.32
C GLU A 169 -9.43 15.11 -6.77
N HIS A 170 -9.33 14.23 -7.77
CA HIS A 170 -10.46 13.51 -8.33
C HIS A 170 -11.00 12.39 -7.43
N LEU A 171 -10.25 11.94 -6.43
CA LEU A 171 -10.67 10.96 -5.42
C LEU A 171 -11.06 11.62 -4.10
N ARG A 172 -11.01 12.95 -3.99
CA ARG A 172 -11.41 13.67 -2.77
C ARG A 172 -12.86 13.43 -2.38
N TYR A 173 -13.72 13.02 -3.31
CA TYR A 173 -15.09 12.61 -2.98
C TYR A 173 -15.11 11.45 -1.97
N LEU A 174 -14.06 10.61 -1.89
CA LEU A 174 -13.99 9.52 -0.93
C LEU A 174 -13.97 10.00 0.53
N ALA A 175 -13.52 11.23 0.77
CA ALA A 175 -13.43 11.80 2.12
C ALA A 175 -14.78 11.78 2.86
N CYS A 176 -15.91 11.87 2.15
CA CYS A 176 -17.24 11.81 2.76
C CYS A 176 -17.64 10.42 3.29
N TYR A 177 -16.97 9.35 2.83
CA TYR A 177 -17.16 8.00 3.35
C TYR A 177 -16.27 7.70 4.55
N LEU A 178 -15.16 8.43 4.69
CA LEU A 178 -14.20 8.28 5.78
C LEU A 178 -14.69 8.97 7.04
N ARG A 179 -14.22 8.50 8.20
CA ARG A 179 -14.64 9.05 9.49
C ARG A 179 -13.45 9.48 10.31
N GLN A 180 -13.42 10.74 10.75
CA GLN A 180 -12.42 11.17 11.71
C GLN A 180 -12.88 10.82 13.13
N ARG A 181 -12.10 10.00 13.85
CA ARG A 181 -12.39 9.57 15.23
C ARG A 181 -11.11 9.41 16.03
N PRO A 182 -11.15 9.61 17.36
CA PRO A 182 -9.96 9.48 18.19
C PRO A 182 -9.41 8.05 18.27
N MET A 183 -10.27 7.04 18.09
CA MET A 183 -9.92 5.62 18.12
C MET A 183 -11.05 4.79 17.52
N ASN A 184 -10.74 3.57 17.07
CA ASN A 184 -11.72 2.53 16.77
C ASN A 184 -11.29 1.19 17.42
N ALA A 185 -12.22 0.27 17.64
CA ALA A 185 -11.93 -1.01 18.33
C ALA A 185 -11.15 -2.02 17.47
N LEU A 186 -11.15 -1.86 16.14
CA LEU A 186 -10.39 -2.70 15.22
C LEU A 186 -8.89 -2.36 15.24
N PHE A 187 -8.53 -1.11 15.51
CA PHE A 187 -7.15 -0.64 15.57
C PHE A 187 -6.25 -1.46 16.50
N PRO A 188 -6.56 -1.65 17.81
CA PRO A 188 -5.69 -2.43 18.69
C PRO A 188 -5.56 -3.87 18.21
N LEU A 189 -6.64 -4.48 17.69
CA LEU A 189 -6.58 -5.82 17.12
C LEU A 189 -5.66 -5.88 15.89
N SER A 190 -5.79 -4.92 14.98
CA SER A 190 -4.99 -4.84 13.75
C SER A 190 -3.50 -4.72 14.06
N VAL A 191 -3.14 -3.82 14.98
CA VAL A 191 -1.76 -3.58 15.39
C VAL A 191 -1.21 -4.77 16.17
N SER A 192 -1.98 -5.36 17.09
CA SER A 192 -1.54 -6.54 17.85
C SER A 192 -1.28 -7.73 16.92
N LEU A 193 -2.22 -8.07 16.04
CA LEU A 193 -2.04 -9.18 15.09
C LEU A 193 -0.88 -8.92 14.12
N GLY A 194 -0.77 -7.72 13.57
CA GLY A 194 0.33 -7.35 12.68
C GLY A 194 1.69 -7.39 13.39
N THR A 195 1.76 -6.92 14.63
CA THR A 195 2.99 -6.96 15.46
C THR A 195 3.37 -8.40 15.77
N THR A 196 2.41 -9.24 16.18
CA THR A 196 2.63 -10.67 16.41
C THR A 196 3.14 -11.36 15.14
N ALA A 197 2.52 -11.10 13.98
CA ALA A 197 2.98 -11.65 12.71
C ALA A 197 4.41 -11.21 12.37
N ALA A 198 4.74 -9.92 12.51
CA ALA A 198 6.09 -9.41 12.28
C ALA A 198 7.13 -10.07 13.21
N VAL A 199 6.80 -10.25 14.49
CA VAL A 199 7.66 -10.93 15.47
C VAL A 199 7.86 -12.40 15.10
N LEU A 200 6.80 -13.12 14.78
CA LEU A 200 6.89 -14.54 14.40
C LEU A 200 7.72 -14.73 13.11
N LEU A 201 7.51 -13.87 12.11
CA LEU A 201 8.32 -13.88 10.88
C LEU A 201 9.78 -13.55 11.17
N GLY A 202 10.05 -12.57 12.03
CA GLY A 202 11.41 -12.20 12.44
C GLY A 202 12.11 -13.32 13.23
N GLN A 203 11.40 -13.98 14.14
CA GLN A 203 11.90 -15.16 14.85
C GLN A 203 12.17 -16.32 13.90
N GLY A 204 11.27 -16.56 12.95
CA GLY A 204 11.46 -17.54 11.87
C GLY A 204 12.70 -17.23 11.04
N ALA A 205 12.94 -15.95 10.70
CA ALA A 205 14.13 -15.52 9.99
C ALA A 205 15.42 -15.78 10.79
N LEU A 206 15.41 -15.49 12.10
CA LEU A 206 16.54 -15.76 12.99
C LEU A 206 16.84 -17.26 13.13
N ALA A 207 15.80 -18.09 13.17
CA ALA A 207 15.92 -19.54 13.30
C ALA A 207 16.22 -20.27 11.97
N ALA A 208 15.99 -19.62 10.82
CA ALA A 208 16.17 -20.23 9.52
C ALA A 208 17.65 -20.56 9.25
N GLU A 209 17.93 -21.82 8.92
CA GLU A 209 19.27 -22.29 8.57
C GLU A 209 19.64 -21.95 7.11
N LEU A 210 18.67 -22.05 6.21
CA LEU A 210 18.86 -21.78 4.79
C LEU A 210 18.88 -20.26 4.51
N PRO A 211 19.88 -19.74 3.78
CA PRO A 211 19.98 -18.31 3.44
C PRO A 211 18.72 -17.75 2.77
N HIS A 212 18.14 -18.50 1.83
CA HIS A 212 16.91 -18.10 1.14
C HIS A 212 15.73 -17.90 2.10
N ALA A 213 15.46 -18.87 2.98
CA ALA A 213 14.38 -18.80 3.95
C ALA A 213 14.59 -17.64 4.93
N ARG A 214 15.84 -17.46 5.41
CA ARG A 214 16.23 -16.34 6.28
C ARG A 214 15.94 -15.00 5.61
N THR A 215 16.42 -14.78 4.40
CA THR A 215 16.22 -13.52 3.67
C THR A 215 14.76 -13.27 3.33
N GLY A 216 14.05 -14.29 2.84
CA GLY A 216 12.62 -14.18 2.52
C GLY A 216 11.77 -13.80 3.73
N LEU A 217 11.96 -14.49 4.87
CA LEU A 217 11.25 -14.17 6.11
C LEU A 217 11.63 -12.78 6.66
N ALA A 218 12.91 -12.40 6.57
CA ALA A 218 13.37 -11.09 7.02
C ALA A 218 12.74 -9.94 6.21
N LEU A 219 12.65 -10.09 4.88
CA LEU A 219 11.99 -9.14 3.98
C LEU A 219 10.51 -8.98 4.33
N VAL A 220 9.78 -10.09 4.47
CA VAL A 220 8.35 -10.07 4.78
C VAL A 220 8.10 -9.56 6.20
N ALA A 221 8.96 -9.88 7.17
CA ALA A 221 8.89 -9.34 8.54
C ALA A 221 9.05 -7.82 8.55
N ALA A 222 10.07 -7.30 7.84
CA ALA A 222 10.31 -5.86 7.73
C ALA A 222 9.13 -5.14 7.07
N LEU A 223 8.59 -5.70 5.99
CA LEU A 223 7.38 -5.16 5.34
C LEU A 223 6.17 -5.14 6.29
N THR A 224 5.96 -6.24 7.03
CA THR A 224 4.85 -6.33 7.99
C THR A 224 5.00 -5.29 9.11
N ALA A 225 6.23 -5.09 9.60
CA ALA A 225 6.52 -4.06 10.59
C ALA A 225 6.27 -2.64 10.05
N LEU A 226 6.63 -2.37 8.79
CA LEU A 226 6.30 -1.10 8.12
C LEU A 226 4.79 -0.89 8.01
N ALA A 227 4.05 -1.92 7.63
CA ALA A 227 2.59 -1.84 7.55
C ALA A 227 1.94 -1.60 8.93
N VAL A 228 2.49 -2.18 10.00
CA VAL A 228 2.08 -1.88 11.39
C VAL A 228 2.39 -0.42 11.74
N LEU A 229 3.56 0.09 11.33
CA LEU A 229 3.93 1.49 11.52
C LEU A 229 2.94 2.42 10.79
N GLU A 230 2.55 2.11 9.56
CA GLU A 230 1.52 2.87 8.83
C GLU A 230 0.19 2.90 9.59
N HIS A 231 -0.22 1.79 10.20
CA HIS A 231 -1.43 1.77 11.04
C HIS A 231 -1.29 2.72 12.23
N TRP A 232 -0.13 2.74 12.90
CA TRP A 232 0.15 3.72 13.94
C TRP A 232 0.07 5.16 13.41
N LEU A 233 0.55 5.44 12.20
CA LEU A 233 0.46 6.76 11.58
C LEU A 233 -0.98 7.19 11.25
N LEU A 234 -1.92 6.25 11.09
CA LEU A 234 -3.35 6.59 10.99
C LEU A 234 -3.92 7.08 12.33
N MET A 235 -3.38 6.61 13.45
CA MET A 235 -3.89 6.92 14.78
C MET A 235 -3.10 8.03 15.51
N LEU A 236 -1.82 8.20 15.18
CA LEU A 236 -1.00 9.27 15.74
C LEU A 236 -1.23 10.57 14.97
N PRO A 237 -1.27 11.74 15.64
CA PRO A 237 -1.40 13.04 14.99
C PRO A 237 -0.05 13.49 14.40
N LEU A 238 0.62 12.60 13.66
CA LEU A 238 1.89 12.85 13.00
C LEU A 238 1.66 13.11 11.52
N PRO A 239 2.35 14.08 10.91
CA PRO A 239 2.23 14.34 9.48
C PRO A 239 2.95 13.23 8.70
N ALA A 240 2.27 12.13 8.41
CA ALA A 240 2.82 11.03 7.61
C ALA A 240 3.34 11.52 6.24
N ALA A 241 2.65 12.51 5.66
CA ALA A 241 3.06 13.21 4.44
C ALA A 241 4.44 13.87 4.54
N ALA A 242 4.94 14.17 5.75
CA ALA A 242 6.28 14.72 5.97
C ALA A 242 7.38 13.83 5.36
N LEU A 243 7.19 12.51 5.39
CA LEU A 243 8.14 11.53 4.85
C LEU A 243 8.31 11.61 3.33
N TRP A 244 7.28 12.13 2.63
CA TRP A 244 7.22 12.19 1.17
C TRP A 244 6.96 13.61 0.64
N ARG A 245 7.28 14.64 1.43
CA ARG A 245 7.11 16.06 1.03
C ARG A 245 7.74 16.44 -0.30
N TRP A 246 8.79 15.73 -0.70
CA TRP A 246 9.46 15.95 -1.99
C TRP A 246 8.63 15.47 -3.19
N SER A 247 7.70 14.53 -2.96
CA SER A 247 6.83 13.94 -4.00
C SER A 247 5.43 14.57 -4.07
N LEU A 248 5.01 15.27 -3.01
CA LEU A 248 3.69 15.92 -2.94
C LEU A 248 3.72 17.33 -3.53
N PRO A 249 2.60 17.84 -4.07
CA PRO A 249 2.51 19.22 -4.50
C PRO A 249 2.82 20.15 -3.33
N LYS A 250 3.67 21.15 -3.55
CA LYS A 250 3.81 22.24 -2.58
C LYS A 250 2.43 22.89 -2.46
N ALA A 251 1.82 22.82 -1.27
CA ALA A 251 0.61 23.58 -0.98
C ALA A 251 0.86 25.02 -1.45
N ALA A 252 0.05 25.49 -2.41
CA ALA A 252 0.15 26.86 -2.89
C ALA A 252 0.05 27.73 -1.64
N ALA A 253 1.13 28.43 -1.30
CA ALA A 253 1.13 29.40 -0.22
C ALA A 253 -0.01 30.38 -0.53
N GLY A 254 -1.12 30.21 0.18
CA GLY A 254 -2.32 31.01 0.00
C GLY A 254 -1.96 32.44 0.33
N LYS A 255 -2.10 33.30 -0.68
CA LYS A 255 -2.07 34.75 -0.60
C LYS A 255 -2.94 35.23 0.57
N ALA A 256 -2.33 35.49 1.71
CA ALA A 256 -2.87 36.31 2.78
C ALA A 256 -1.96 37.54 2.90
N GLY A 257 -2.08 38.43 1.92
CA GLY A 257 -1.38 39.70 1.87
C GLY A 257 -2.01 40.53 0.76
N SER A 258 -2.51 41.71 1.11
CA SER A 258 -3.23 42.69 0.28
C SER A 258 -4.73 42.42 0.00
N ALA A 259 -5.54 42.47 1.06
CA ALA A 259 -6.68 43.40 1.05
C ALA A 259 -6.33 44.42 2.15
N GLY A 260 -5.77 45.57 1.82
CA GLY A 260 -6.49 46.61 1.09
C GLY A 260 -6.98 47.61 2.12
N GLU A 261 -6.04 48.36 2.72
CA GLU A 261 -6.31 49.71 3.21
C GLU A 261 -6.97 50.51 2.09
N GLY A 262 -8.07 51.20 2.40
CA GLY A 262 -8.61 52.25 1.55
C GLY A 262 -10.10 52.12 1.23
N ALA A 263 -10.94 52.63 2.14
CA ALA A 263 -11.98 53.64 1.88
C ALA A 263 -12.93 53.72 3.07
#